data_AF-A0A5A7X1N4-F1
#
_entry.id   AF-A0A5A7X1N4-F1
#
_cell.length_a   1.000
_cell.length_b   1.000
_cell.length_c   1.000
_cell.angle_alpha   90.00
_cell.angle_beta   90.00
_cell.angle_gamma   90.00
#
_symmetry.space_group_name_H-M   'P 1'
#
loop_
_entity.id
_entity.type
_entity.pdbx_description
1 polymer ?
#
loop_
_entity_poly.entity_id
_entity_poly.type
_entity_poly.pdbx_seq_one_letter_code
_entity_poly.pdbx_strand_id
1 'polypeptide(L)'
;MSIIQTKKKRAEECALEKPHWALRLGLPPDNRGTRSVTQSEQKPAKIPPFAPEFVKGVCDVLAQTDFPGLSGSEIDSLLQMVRVTEREPGGNKRESLYITLYNVQVRQQAGNVVGGFIAKAMSLSRYAAQPARFTDLRDQLNEFLIFHGYSINEDGKLAAGTKASSMSEGAALAGRLHTELMRRGCHAELLRYCDEELINRSLFHAMSEASKSIPSRVRSITGLAGDGAVLFDGVFGTNREHPLWSINAHRSDSEISEHRGFKNLLVGVHGHFRNPRAHSSRITRDEVLVDFYDAFSLFSYIHRRLDSMNRLLPEGGN
;
A
#
# COMPACT_ATOMS: atom_id res chain seq x y z
N MET A 1 -63.01 -19.32 61.41
CA MET A 1 -63.61 -19.70 60.11
C MET A 1 -62.48 -19.96 59.12
N SER A 2 -62.42 -21.18 58.57
CA SER A 2 -61.53 -21.73 57.51
C SER A 2 -60.01 -21.74 57.78
N ILE A 3 -59.39 -22.79 58.35
CA ILE A 3 -58.94 -24.10 57.79
C ILE A 3 -57.73 -23.94 56.82
N ILE A 4 -56.47 -23.99 57.30
CA ILE A 4 -55.53 -25.14 57.46
C ILE A 4 -54.65 -25.45 56.22
N GLN A 5 -53.36 -25.08 56.32
CA GLN A 5 -52.13 -25.90 56.17
C GLN A 5 -51.91 -26.94 55.04
N THR A 6 -50.79 -26.72 54.31
CA THR A 6 -49.74 -27.67 53.83
C THR A 6 -50.07 -29.05 53.23
N LYS A 7 -49.57 -29.32 52.00
CA LYS A 7 -48.52 -30.33 51.66
C LYS A 7 -48.32 -30.56 50.14
N LYS A 8 -47.06 -30.38 49.68
CA LYS A 8 -46.17 -31.35 48.98
C LYS A 8 -46.73 -32.23 47.83
N LYS A 9 -46.29 -32.00 46.57
CA LYS A 9 -45.71 -33.03 45.65
C LYS A 9 -45.25 -32.50 44.27
N ARG A 10 -43.99 -32.86 43.92
CA ARG A 10 -43.41 -33.33 42.64
C ARG A 10 -43.72 -32.62 41.30
N ALA A 11 -42.67 -32.17 40.62
CA ALA A 11 -41.98 -32.80 39.46
C ALA A 11 -41.00 -31.74 38.90
N GLU A 12 -39.68 -31.98 38.93
CA GLU A 12 -38.87 -32.46 37.79
C GLU A 12 -38.94 -31.56 36.54
N GLU A 13 -37.75 -31.25 36.00
CA GLU A 13 -37.44 -30.49 34.77
C GLU A 13 -37.30 -28.96 34.90
N CYS A 14 -36.04 -28.47 34.90
CA CYS A 14 -35.48 -27.70 33.77
C CYS A 14 -34.04 -27.29 34.13
N ALA A 15 -33.09 -28.11 33.69
CA ALA A 15 -31.67 -27.81 33.81
C ALA A 15 -31.25 -26.78 32.74
N LEU A 16 -30.63 -25.69 33.21
CA LEU A 16 -29.48 -25.00 32.61
C LEU A 16 -29.44 -24.93 31.08
N GLU A 17 -30.08 -23.90 30.52
CA GLU A 17 -29.75 -23.41 29.18
C GLU A 17 -28.33 -22.84 29.16
N LYS A 18 -27.43 -23.52 28.45
CA LYS A 18 -26.16 -22.96 27.96
C LYS A 18 -26.36 -22.51 26.50
N PRO A 19 -25.93 -21.30 26.12
CA PRO A 19 -26.19 -20.78 24.79
C PRO A 19 -25.39 -21.48 23.68
N HIS A 20 -26.16 -21.88 22.69
CA HIS A 20 -25.87 -22.42 21.36
C HIS A 20 -24.75 -21.68 20.60
N TRP A 21 -23.58 -22.33 20.43
CA TRP A 21 -22.69 -22.09 19.27
C TRP A 21 -21.81 -23.30 18.87
N ALA A 22 -21.88 -24.43 19.60
CA ALA A 22 -21.12 -25.64 19.29
C ALA A 22 -22.01 -26.69 18.61
N LEU A 23 -22.24 -26.58 17.29
CA LEU A 23 -22.66 -27.68 16.40
C LEU A 23 -22.82 -27.15 14.97
N ARG A 24 -21.72 -27.10 14.21
CA ARG A 24 -21.73 -27.09 12.73
C ARG A 24 -20.33 -27.36 12.17
N LEU A 25 -19.86 -28.59 12.34
CA LEU A 25 -18.89 -29.20 11.42
C LEU A 25 -19.49 -30.55 11.03
N GLY A 26 -20.21 -30.55 9.90
CA GLY A 26 -20.83 -31.74 9.34
C GLY A 26 -19.75 -32.71 8.86
N LEU A 27 -19.55 -33.79 9.61
CA LEU A 27 -18.89 -34.98 9.11
C LEU A 27 -19.93 -35.83 8.36
N PRO A 28 -19.65 -36.33 7.15
CA PRO A 28 -20.51 -37.29 6.48
C PRO A 28 -20.38 -38.67 7.15
N PRO A 29 -21.44 -39.51 7.08
CA PRO A 29 -21.43 -40.81 7.75
C PRO A 29 -20.49 -41.79 7.06
N ASP A 30 -19.90 -42.63 7.90
CA ASP A 30 -19.07 -43.79 7.59
C ASP A 30 -19.71 -44.70 6.53
N ASN A 31 -19.05 -44.86 5.38
CA ASN A 31 -19.41 -45.87 4.39
C ASN A 31 -18.17 -46.70 4.05
N ARG A 32 -18.16 -47.94 4.56
CA ARG A 32 -17.17 -48.97 4.26
C ARG A 32 -17.28 -49.34 2.78
N GLY A 33 -16.23 -49.02 2.02
CA GLY A 33 -16.11 -49.39 0.62
C GLY A 33 -14.71 -49.10 0.12
N THR A 34 -13.84 -50.11 0.18
CA THR A 34 -12.47 -50.13 -0.31
C THR A 34 -12.36 -49.60 -1.75
N ARG A 35 -11.76 -48.41 -1.91
CA ARG A 35 -10.84 -48.07 -3.01
C ARG A 35 -9.78 -47.15 -2.46
N SER A 36 -8.60 -47.70 -2.18
CA SER A 36 -7.38 -46.95 -1.95
C SER A 36 -7.08 -46.12 -3.19
N VAL A 37 -7.56 -44.88 -3.22
CA VAL A 37 -6.97 -43.85 -4.08
C VAL A 37 -5.63 -43.57 -3.47
N THR A 38 -4.59 -44.23 -3.98
CA THR A 38 -3.23 -43.73 -3.86
C THR A 38 -3.25 -42.31 -4.40
N GLN A 39 -3.35 -41.32 -3.50
CA GLN A 39 -2.87 -39.99 -3.79
C GLN A 39 -1.40 -40.20 -4.13
N SER A 40 -1.09 -40.21 -5.42
CA SER A 40 0.28 -40.03 -5.84
C SER A 40 0.73 -38.74 -5.18
N GLU A 41 1.68 -38.82 -4.26
CA GLU A 41 2.46 -37.65 -3.85
C GLU A 41 3.05 -37.09 -5.14
N GLN A 42 2.35 -36.12 -5.73
CA GLN A 42 2.85 -35.40 -6.87
C GLN A 42 4.09 -34.68 -6.37
N LYS A 43 5.26 -35.23 -6.72
CA LYS A 43 6.55 -34.65 -6.44
C LYS A 43 6.46 -33.18 -6.89
N PRO A 44 6.70 -32.21 -5.98
CA PRO A 44 6.50 -30.80 -6.32
C PRO A 44 7.33 -30.47 -7.56
N ALA A 45 6.73 -29.72 -8.49
CA ALA A 45 7.38 -29.31 -9.72
C ALA A 45 8.77 -28.73 -9.39
N LYS A 46 9.80 -29.23 -10.08
CA LYS A 46 11.18 -28.84 -9.81
C LYS A 46 11.39 -27.40 -10.31
N ILE A 47 11.70 -26.49 -9.41
CA ILE A 47 12.05 -25.10 -9.72
C ILE A 47 13.55 -25.07 -10.06
N PRO A 48 13.98 -24.43 -11.16
CA PRO A 48 15.40 -24.27 -11.44
C PRO A 48 16.09 -23.51 -10.29
N PRO A 49 17.38 -23.78 -10.00
CA PRO A 49 18.13 -22.99 -9.03
C PRO A 49 18.08 -21.50 -9.35
N PHE A 50 17.83 -20.68 -8.34
CA PHE A 50 17.93 -19.23 -8.46
C PHE A 50 19.39 -18.79 -8.47
N ALA A 51 19.68 -17.69 -9.17
CA ALA A 51 21.01 -17.11 -9.20
C ALA A 51 21.46 -16.64 -7.79
N PRO A 52 22.76 -16.63 -7.48
CA PRO A 52 23.28 -16.22 -6.16
C PRO A 52 22.75 -14.87 -5.70
N GLU A 53 22.66 -13.91 -6.61
CA GLU A 53 22.22 -12.53 -6.36
C GLU A 53 20.75 -12.50 -5.96
N PHE A 54 19.92 -13.35 -6.57
CA PHE A 54 18.52 -13.52 -6.21
C PHE A 54 18.37 -14.02 -4.77
N VAL A 55 19.07 -15.12 -4.44
CA VAL A 55 18.97 -15.73 -3.11
C VAL A 55 19.47 -14.75 -2.05
N LYS A 56 20.58 -14.05 -2.32
CA LYS A 56 21.14 -13.06 -1.40
C LYS A 56 20.19 -11.89 -1.16
N GLY A 57 19.63 -11.29 -2.21
CA GLY A 57 18.71 -10.16 -2.05
C GLY A 57 17.43 -10.51 -1.30
N VAL A 58 16.86 -11.70 -1.54
CA VAL A 58 15.73 -12.21 -0.72
C VAL A 58 16.13 -12.32 0.75
N CYS A 59 17.30 -12.88 1.05
CA CYS A 59 17.78 -13.04 2.42
C CYS A 59 18.03 -11.68 3.10
N ASP A 60 18.57 -10.71 2.36
CA ASP A 60 18.86 -9.38 2.90
C ASP A 60 17.58 -8.64 3.34
N VAL A 61 16.49 -8.78 2.57
CA VAL A 61 15.17 -8.21 2.93
C VAL A 61 14.52 -9.00 4.06
N LEU A 62 14.40 -10.33 3.93
CA LEU A 62 13.70 -11.16 4.92
C LEU A 62 14.39 -11.17 6.28
N ALA A 63 15.73 -11.17 6.30
CA ALA A 63 16.52 -11.23 7.53
C ALA A 63 17.12 -9.87 7.93
N GLN A 64 16.52 -8.76 7.49
CA GLN A 64 16.94 -7.45 7.96
C GLN A 64 16.82 -7.31 9.48
N THR A 65 17.57 -6.37 10.04
CA THR A 65 17.68 -6.19 11.50
C THR A 65 16.45 -5.48 12.04
N ASP A 66 16.01 -4.45 11.33
CA ASP A 66 14.88 -3.61 11.71
C ASP A 66 13.55 -4.26 11.33
N PHE A 67 12.48 -3.74 11.92
CA PHE A 67 11.13 -4.05 11.46
C PHE A 67 11.00 -3.72 9.96
N PRO A 68 10.34 -4.55 9.12
CA PRO A 68 9.54 -5.74 9.43
C PRO A 68 10.29 -7.10 9.40
N GLY A 69 11.63 -7.11 9.40
CA GLY A 69 12.48 -8.30 9.24
C GLY A 69 12.18 -9.46 10.20
N LEU A 70 12.51 -10.68 9.77
CA LEU A 70 12.34 -11.90 10.57
C LEU A 70 13.43 -12.00 11.64
N SER A 71 13.06 -12.39 12.85
CA SER A 71 14.01 -12.68 13.93
C SER A 71 14.83 -13.95 13.65
N GLY A 72 15.90 -14.16 14.43
CA GLY A 72 16.68 -15.41 14.35
C GLY A 72 15.79 -16.64 14.55
N SER A 73 15.00 -16.66 15.62
CA SER A 73 14.12 -17.79 15.95
C SER A 73 13.01 -18.01 14.92
N GLU A 74 12.47 -16.94 14.32
CA GLU A 74 11.50 -17.06 13.22
C GLU A 74 12.13 -17.74 12.01
N ILE A 75 13.34 -17.34 11.63
CA ILE A 75 14.05 -17.95 10.50
C ILE A 75 14.36 -19.42 10.78
N ASP A 76 14.80 -19.80 11.99
CA ASP A 76 15.09 -21.21 12.31
C ASP A 76 13.83 -22.07 12.23
N SER A 77 12.70 -21.54 12.75
CA SER A 77 11.40 -22.22 12.65
C SER A 77 10.97 -22.41 11.19
N LEU A 78 11.21 -21.42 10.34
CA LEU A 78 10.87 -21.48 8.91
C LEU A 78 11.79 -22.44 8.14
N LEU A 79 13.09 -22.49 8.47
CA LEU A 79 14.03 -23.44 7.88
C LEU A 79 13.60 -24.89 8.15
N GLN A 80 13.16 -25.20 9.38
CA GLN A 80 12.64 -26.51 9.71
C GLN A 80 11.40 -26.88 8.89
N MET A 81 10.49 -25.92 8.62
CA MET A 81 9.31 -26.15 7.79
C MET A 81 9.64 -26.50 6.33
N VAL A 82 10.84 -26.13 5.85
CA VAL A 82 11.35 -26.50 4.52
C VAL A 82 12.38 -27.62 4.57
N ARG A 83 12.41 -28.38 5.67
CA ARG A 83 13.28 -29.55 5.91
C ARG A 83 14.77 -29.20 5.93
N VAL A 84 15.11 -27.99 6.35
CA VAL A 84 16.49 -27.59 6.66
C VAL A 84 16.62 -27.57 8.18
N THR A 85 17.36 -28.54 8.73
CA THR A 85 17.42 -28.80 10.18
C THR A 85 18.27 -27.79 10.93
N GLU A 86 19.34 -27.30 10.30
CA GLU A 86 20.31 -26.41 10.93
C GLU A 86 20.68 -25.28 9.99
N ARG A 87 20.82 -24.08 10.56
CA ARG A 87 21.35 -22.91 9.86
C ARG A 87 22.86 -22.97 9.87
N GLU A 88 23.45 -22.85 8.69
CA GLU A 88 24.90 -22.75 8.53
C GLU A 88 25.40 -21.40 9.09
N PRO A 89 26.55 -21.36 9.77
CA PRO A 89 27.09 -20.15 10.37
C PRO A 89 27.54 -19.15 9.29
N GLY A 90 27.23 -17.87 9.50
CA GLY A 90 27.73 -16.74 8.72
C GLY A 90 28.04 -15.55 9.64
N GLY A 91 28.62 -14.48 9.10
CA GLY A 91 29.03 -13.31 9.88
C GLY A 91 27.85 -12.54 10.49
N ASN A 92 26.64 -12.69 9.94
CA ASN A 92 25.41 -12.19 10.53
C ASN A 92 24.19 -13.05 10.14
N LYS A 93 23.01 -12.68 10.65
CA LYS A 93 21.73 -13.37 10.41
C LYS A 93 21.37 -13.50 8.91
N ARG A 94 21.63 -12.44 8.12
CA ARG A 94 21.35 -12.39 6.66
C ARG A 94 22.28 -13.32 5.90
N GLU A 95 23.57 -13.23 6.19
CA GLU A 95 24.59 -14.06 5.58
C GLU A 95 24.42 -15.54 5.93
N SER A 96 24.11 -15.85 7.19
CA SER A 96 23.82 -17.22 7.63
C SER A 96 22.64 -17.81 6.87
N LEU A 97 21.57 -17.03 6.67
CA LEU A 97 20.40 -17.48 5.90
C LEU A 97 20.74 -17.69 4.42
N TYR A 98 21.51 -16.78 3.82
CA TYR A 98 21.97 -16.90 2.43
C TYR A 98 22.80 -18.15 2.21
N ILE A 99 23.85 -18.37 3.03
CA ILE A 99 24.74 -19.54 2.93
C ILE A 99 23.90 -20.81 3.03
N THR A 100 23.03 -20.89 4.04
CA THR A 100 22.15 -22.05 4.28
C THR A 100 21.28 -22.36 3.05
N LEU A 101 20.49 -21.39 2.57
CA LEU A 101 19.56 -21.61 1.47
C LEU A 101 20.27 -21.89 0.15
N TYR A 102 21.36 -21.16 -0.14
CA TYR A 102 22.13 -21.31 -1.35
C TYR A 102 22.81 -22.68 -1.42
N ASN A 103 23.47 -23.12 -0.34
CA ASN A 103 24.14 -24.42 -0.29
C ASN A 103 23.14 -25.59 -0.40
N VAL A 104 21.96 -25.47 0.22
CA VAL A 104 20.90 -26.48 0.06
C VAL A 104 20.39 -26.52 -1.38
N GLN A 105 20.13 -25.37 -1.99
CA GLN A 105 19.69 -25.28 -3.39
C GLN A 105 20.72 -25.91 -4.34
N VAL A 106 22.01 -25.59 -4.18
CA VAL A 106 23.10 -26.12 -5.01
C VAL A 106 23.21 -27.64 -4.86
N ARG A 107 23.13 -28.17 -3.63
CA ARG A 107 23.14 -29.62 -3.38
C ARG A 107 21.94 -30.33 -4.01
N GLN A 108 20.76 -29.74 -3.94
CA GLN A 108 19.53 -30.31 -4.51
C GLN A 108 19.38 -30.07 -6.02
N GLN A 109 20.21 -29.19 -6.60
CA GLN A 109 20.07 -28.71 -7.97
C GLN A 109 18.65 -28.21 -8.25
N ALA A 110 18.03 -27.56 -7.26
CA ALA A 110 16.63 -27.15 -7.29
C ALA A 110 16.37 -25.92 -6.41
N GLY A 111 15.67 -24.93 -6.94
CA GLY A 111 15.26 -23.71 -6.22
C GLY A 111 14.11 -23.89 -5.24
N ASN A 112 13.59 -25.12 -5.11
CA ASN A 112 12.43 -25.43 -4.27
C ASN A 112 12.61 -25.03 -2.80
N VAL A 113 13.82 -25.14 -2.25
CA VAL A 113 14.10 -24.72 -0.86
C VAL A 113 13.92 -23.20 -0.70
N VAL A 114 14.38 -22.41 -1.66
CA VAL A 114 14.28 -20.94 -1.64
C VAL A 114 12.82 -20.51 -1.80
N GLY A 115 12.14 -21.04 -2.83
CA GLY A 115 10.72 -20.75 -3.07
C GLY A 115 9.83 -21.19 -1.92
N GLY A 116 10.11 -22.37 -1.34
CA GLY A 116 9.42 -22.87 -0.16
C GLY A 116 9.64 -21.99 1.07
N PHE A 117 10.86 -21.51 1.28
CA PHE A 117 11.17 -20.62 2.41
C PHE A 117 10.43 -19.30 2.28
N ILE A 118 10.46 -18.68 1.09
CA ILE A 118 9.71 -17.45 0.79
C ILE A 118 8.21 -17.65 1.06
N ALA A 119 7.62 -18.73 0.56
CA ALA A 119 6.20 -19.01 0.74
C ALA A 119 5.82 -19.23 2.22
N LYS A 120 6.70 -19.84 3.01
CA LYS A 120 6.48 -20.00 4.46
C LYS A 120 6.66 -18.68 5.21
N ALA A 121 7.68 -17.89 4.86
CA ALA A 121 7.93 -16.59 5.43
C ALA A 121 6.73 -15.65 5.22
N MET A 122 6.20 -15.61 4.00
CA MET A 122 5.11 -14.73 3.57
C MET A 122 3.70 -15.31 3.81
N SER A 123 3.56 -16.42 4.55
CA SER A 123 2.25 -17.00 4.85
C SER A 123 1.38 -16.04 5.67
N LEU A 124 0.22 -15.64 5.15
CA LEU A 124 -0.75 -14.72 5.79
C LEU A 124 -1.06 -15.06 7.26
N SER A 125 -1.23 -16.35 7.57
CA SER A 125 -1.56 -16.83 8.92
C SER A 125 -0.52 -16.42 9.98
N ARG A 126 0.74 -16.20 9.59
CA ARG A 126 1.80 -15.71 10.51
C ARG A 126 1.57 -14.27 10.97
N TYR A 127 0.79 -13.52 10.21
CA TYR A 127 0.60 -12.08 10.39
C TYR A 127 -0.83 -11.73 10.83
N ALA A 128 -1.64 -12.72 11.25
CA ALA A 128 -3.01 -12.49 11.69
C ALA A 128 -3.14 -11.43 12.80
N ALA A 129 -2.17 -11.39 13.73
CA ALA A 129 -2.11 -10.38 14.79
C ALA A 129 -1.41 -9.07 14.38
N GLN A 130 -0.69 -9.06 13.26
CA GLN A 130 0.10 -7.92 12.78
C GLN A 130 0.01 -7.75 11.26
N PRO A 131 -1.17 -7.43 10.70
CA PRO A 131 -1.35 -7.31 9.24
C PRO A 131 -0.43 -6.26 8.59
N ALA A 132 -0.13 -5.17 9.31
CA ALA A 132 0.78 -4.14 8.83
C ALA A 132 2.20 -4.68 8.54
N ARG A 133 2.72 -5.56 9.41
CA ARG A 133 4.04 -6.19 9.21
C ARG A 133 4.08 -7.05 7.94
N PHE A 134 2.97 -7.69 7.58
CA PHE A 134 2.87 -8.44 6.32
C PHE A 134 2.98 -7.50 5.13
N THR A 135 2.18 -6.43 5.11
CA THR A 135 2.18 -5.44 4.04
C THR A 135 3.56 -4.85 3.85
N ASP A 136 4.20 -4.38 4.92
CA ASP A 136 5.52 -3.76 4.85
C ASP A 136 6.60 -4.73 4.34
N LEU A 137 6.60 -5.98 4.83
CA LEU A 137 7.58 -6.98 4.39
C LEU A 137 7.33 -7.42 2.94
N ARG A 138 6.06 -7.57 2.55
CA ARG A 138 5.64 -7.92 1.19
C ARG A 138 6.08 -6.84 0.21
N ASP A 139 5.85 -5.58 0.55
CA ASP A 139 6.16 -4.45 -0.31
C ASP A 139 7.69 -4.35 -0.50
N GLN A 140 8.47 -4.41 0.59
CA GLN A 140 9.94 -4.42 0.51
C GLN A 140 10.49 -5.61 -0.28
N LEU A 141 9.89 -6.79 -0.15
CA LEU A 141 10.31 -7.96 -0.90
C LEU A 141 9.94 -7.83 -2.39
N ASN A 142 8.76 -7.28 -2.70
CA ASN A 142 8.32 -7.06 -4.08
C ASN A 142 9.18 -6.05 -4.84
N GLU A 143 9.70 -5.03 -4.16
CA GLU A 143 10.68 -4.11 -4.75
C GLU A 143 11.92 -4.82 -5.28
N PHE A 144 12.38 -5.85 -4.59
CA PHE A 144 13.51 -6.64 -5.04
C PHE A 144 13.08 -7.61 -6.14
N LEU A 145 11.99 -8.35 -5.90
CA LEU A 145 11.52 -9.41 -6.79
C LEU A 145 11.12 -8.93 -8.18
N ILE A 146 10.65 -7.68 -8.31
CA ILE A 146 10.21 -7.14 -9.59
C ILE A 146 11.33 -7.09 -10.64
N PHE A 147 12.59 -6.88 -10.23
CA PHE A 147 13.75 -6.93 -11.13
C PHE A 147 14.09 -8.35 -11.60
N HIS A 148 13.50 -9.35 -10.96
CA HIS A 148 13.65 -10.76 -11.29
C HIS A 148 12.39 -11.35 -11.93
N GLY A 149 11.36 -10.53 -12.19
CA GLY A 149 10.10 -10.97 -12.80
C GLY A 149 9.22 -11.78 -11.85
N TYR A 150 9.32 -11.51 -10.55
CA TYR A 150 8.51 -12.14 -9.52
C TYR A 150 7.79 -11.12 -8.65
N SER A 151 6.74 -11.56 -7.96
CA SER A 151 6.08 -10.83 -6.89
C SER A 151 5.48 -11.79 -5.86
N ILE A 152 5.21 -11.28 -4.66
CA ILE A 152 4.38 -11.90 -3.65
C ILE A 152 2.97 -11.33 -3.81
N ASN A 153 2.01 -12.20 -4.07
CA ASN A 153 0.61 -11.81 -4.21
C ASN A 153 -0.06 -11.58 -2.84
N GLU A 154 -1.33 -11.20 -2.84
CA GLU A 154 -2.10 -10.97 -1.60
C GLU A 154 -2.25 -12.21 -0.73
N ASP A 155 -2.20 -13.42 -1.32
CA ASP A 155 -2.21 -14.69 -0.59
C ASP A 155 -0.86 -15.03 0.08
N GLY A 156 0.17 -14.19 -0.10
CA GLY A 156 1.52 -14.46 0.40
C GLY A 156 2.31 -15.46 -0.43
N LYS A 157 1.91 -15.70 -1.69
CA LYS A 157 2.55 -16.65 -2.60
C LYS A 157 3.44 -15.96 -3.61
N LEU A 158 4.60 -16.57 -3.89
CA LEU A 158 5.48 -16.17 -4.97
C LEU A 158 4.82 -16.48 -6.32
N ALA A 159 4.61 -15.46 -7.13
CA ALA A 159 4.05 -15.51 -8.47
C ALA A 159 5.05 -14.94 -9.49
N ALA A 160 5.03 -15.47 -10.70
CA ALA A 160 5.72 -14.85 -11.84
C ALA A 160 4.94 -13.61 -12.28
N GLY A 161 5.65 -12.55 -12.66
CA GLY A 161 5.06 -11.27 -13.05
C GLY A 161 5.92 -10.50 -14.04
N THR A 162 5.54 -9.25 -14.29
CA THR A 162 6.27 -8.36 -15.18
C THR A 162 7.63 -8.01 -14.57
N LYS A 163 8.69 -8.14 -15.38
CA LYS A 163 10.05 -7.81 -14.94
C LYS A 163 10.33 -6.33 -15.18
N ALA A 164 10.68 -5.60 -14.12
CA ALA A 164 11.11 -4.22 -14.24
C ALA A 164 12.49 -4.14 -14.91
N SER A 165 12.61 -3.24 -15.89
CA SER A 165 13.84 -2.96 -16.64
C SER A 165 14.61 -1.77 -16.05
N SER A 166 13.97 -1.01 -15.15
CA SER A 166 14.54 0.13 -14.45
C SER A 166 14.01 0.21 -13.02
N MET A 167 14.72 0.85 -12.09
CA MET A 167 14.17 0.97 -10.73
C MET A 167 12.93 1.88 -10.65
N SER A 168 12.59 2.63 -11.71
CA SER A 168 11.43 3.53 -11.71
C SER A 168 10.19 2.70 -11.94
N GLU A 169 10.29 1.82 -12.93
CA GLU A 169 9.32 0.78 -13.21
C GLU A 169 9.19 -0.15 -11.99
N GLY A 170 10.30 -0.52 -11.35
CA GLY A 170 10.28 -1.32 -10.13
C GLY A 170 9.60 -0.64 -8.94
N ALA A 171 9.82 0.67 -8.73
CA ALA A 171 9.19 1.41 -7.63
C ALA A 171 7.68 1.66 -7.87
N ALA A 172 7.28 1.91 -9.11
CA ALA A 172 5.87 2.00 -9.50
C ALA A 172 5.15 0.66 -9.31
N LEU A 173 5.77 -0.44 -9.79
CA LEU A 173 5.22 -1.80 -9.67
C LEU A 173 5.22 -2.36 -8.24
N ALA A 174 6.08 -1.85 -7.35
CA ALA A 174 6.21 -2.33 -5.97
C ALA A 174 5.45 -1.51 -4.91
N GLY A 175 4.58 -0.57 -5.31
CA GLY A 175 3.65 0.12 -4.39
C GLY A 175 4.26 1.17 -3.44
N ARG A 176 5.59 1.30 -3.36
CA ARG A 176 6.30 2.26 -2.49
C ARG A 176 5.83 3.71 -2.61
N LEU A 177 5.60 4.17 -3.84
CA LEU A 177 5.20 5.56 -4.10
C LEU A 177 3.88 5.88 -3.40
N HIS A 178 2.92 4.96 -3.48
CA HIS A 178 1.62 5.14 -2.86
C HIS A 178 1.73 5.14 -1.33
N THR A 179 2.49 4.20 -0.75
CA THR A 179 2.73 4.14 0.70
C THR A 179 3.40 5.40 1.23
N GLU A 180 4.43 5.92 0.55
CA GLU A 180 5.10 7.16 0.97
C GLU A 180 4.21 8.40 0.81
N LEU A 181 3.39 8.48 -0.25
CA LEU A 181 2.41 9.55 -0.41
C LEU A 181 1.37 9.53 0.73
N MET A 182 0.87 8.35 1.09
CA MET A 182 -0.03 8.18 2.24
C MET A 182 0.64 8.60 3.55
N ARG A 183 1.88 8.17 3.79
CA ARG A 183 2.67 8.52 4.98
C ARG A 183 2.89 10.04 5.10
N ARG A 184 3.10 10.74 3.98
CA ARG A 184 3.25 12.21 3.91
C ARG A 184 1.93 12.97 4.06
N GLY A 185 0.79 12.30 4.22
CA GLY A 185 -0.52 12.95 4.32
C GLY A 185 -0.95 13.57 2.98
N CYS A 186 -0.68 12.86 1.88
CA CYS A 186 -1.17 13.25 0.57
C CYS A 186 -2.71 13.32 0.57
N HIS A 187 -3.26 14.37 -0.03
CA HIS A 187 -4.70 14.61 -0.02
C HIS A 187 -5.45 13.58 -0.87
N ALA A 188 -6.59 13.06 -0.38
CA ALA A 188 -7.34 11.98 -1.03
C ALA A 188 -7.76 12.28 -2.48
N GLU A 189 -8.22 13.51 -2.77
CA GLU A 189 -8.53 13.90 -4.16
C GLU A 189 -7.32 13.85 -5.09
N LEU A 190 -6.10 14.02 -4.59
CA LEU A 190 -4.92 13.91 -5.43
C LEU A 190 -4.65 12.44 -5.79
N LEU A 191 -4.75 11.54 -4.82
CA LEU A 191 -4.57 10.10 -5.01
C LEU A 191 -5.57 9.56 -6.05
N ARG A 192 -6.84 9.98 -5.96
CA ARG A 192 -7.89 9.58 -6.92
C ARG A 192 -7.57 9.91 -8.39
N TYR A 193 -6.80 10.98 -8.65
CA TYR A 193 -6.41 11.38 -10.02
C TYR A 193 -5.17 10.67 -10.53
N CYS A 194 -4.44 9.95 -9.68
CA CYS A 194 -3.13 9.43 -10.01
C CYS A 194 -3.04 7.91 -9.85
N ASP A 195 -4.08 7.21 -9.41
CA ASP A 195 -4.01 5.76 -9.16
C ASP A 195 -3.55 4.98 -10.39
N GLU A 196 -4.10 5.27 -11.58
CA GLU A 196 -3.66 4.60 -12.82
C GLU A 196 -2.25 5.05 -13.27
N GLU A 197 -1.91 6.33 -13.11
CA GLU A 197 -0.63 6.92 -13.50
C GLU A 197 0.53 6.52 -12.57
N LEU A 198 0.27 6.34 -11.27
CA LEU A 198 1.22 5.84 -10.26
C LEU A 198 1.58 4.39 -10.53
N ILE A 199 0.63 3.61 -11.08
CA ILE A 199 0.81 2.20 -11.42
C ILE A 199 1.48 2.05 -12.80
N ASN A 200 1.14 2.90 -13.78
CA ASN A 200 1.50 2.66 -15.19
C ASN A 200 2.49 3.66 -15.81
N ARG A 201 3.00 4.69 -15.11
CA ARG A 201 3.76 5.78 -15.78
C ARG A 201 5.00 6.31 -15.05
N SER A 202 5.75 7.13 -15.80
CA SER A 202 6.87 7.96 -15.34
C SER A 202 6.39 9.02 -14.34
N LEU A 203 7.20 9.29 -13.30
CA LEU A 203 6.92 10.28 -12.23
C LEU A 203 6.48 11.65 -12.78
N PHE A 204 7.03 12.06 -13.92
CA PHE A 204 6.65 13.30 -14.61
C PHE A 204 5.20 13.31 -15.08
N HIS A 205 4.73 12.20 -15.62
CA HIS A 205 3.35 12.08 -16.08
C HIS A 205 2.39 12.04 -14.89
N ALA A 206 2.77 11.35 -13.81
CA ALA A 206 2.01 11.36 -12.57
C ALA A 206 1.89 12.78 -11.98
N MET A 207 2.98 13.56 -11.93
CA MET A 207 2.91 14.97 -11.51
C MET A 207 2.03 15.83 -12.43
N SER A 208 2.17 15.67 -13.74
CA SER A 208 1.36 16.42 -14.71
C SER A 208 -0.13 16.09 -14.58
N GLU A 209 -0.49 14.81 -14.41
CA GLU A 209 -1.87 14.40 -14.19
C GLU A 209 -2.41 14.88 -12.84
N ALA A 210 -1.63 14.70 -11.77
CA ALA A 210 -1.94 15.20 -10.44
C ALA A 210 -2.25 16.70 -10.45
N SER A 211 -1.47 17.49 -11.20
CA SER A 211 -1.67 18.95 -11.30
C SER A 211 -3.04 19.31 -11.91
N LYS A 212 -3.60 18.49 -12.81
CA LYS A 212 -4.92 18.72 -13.44
C LYS A 212 -6.08 18.57 -12.46
N SER A 213 -5.87 17.88 -11.35
CA SER A 213 -6.87 17.76 -10.28
C SER A 213 -7.26 19.13 -9.71
N ILE A 214 -6.33 20.10 -9.68
CA ILE A 214 -6.53 21.43 -9.09
C ILE A 214 -7.59 22.24 -9.85
N PRO A 215 -7.43 22.56 -11.15
CA PRO A 215 -8.46 23.30 -11.88
C PRO A 215 -9.77 22.50 -11.96
N SER A 216 -9.71 21.16 -12.00
CA SER A 216 -10.90 20.32 -11.94
C SER A 216 -11.69 20.49 -10.63
N ARG A 217 -10.99 20.47 -9.49
CA ARG A 217 -11.56 20.70 -8.16
C ARG A 217 -12.17 22.10 -8.04
N VAL A 218 -11.49 23.13 -8.53
CA VAL A 218 -12.00 24.51 -8.51
C VAL A 218 -13.32 24.61 -9.29
N ARG A 219 -13.40 24.03 -10.49
CA ARG A 219 -14.66 23.99 -11.26
C ARG A 219 -15.77 23.25 -10.52
N SER A 220 -15.44 22.11 -9.89
CA SER A 220 -16.40 21.32 -9.11
C SER A 220 -16.99 22.12 -7.93
N ILE A 221 -16.16 22.88 -7.21
CA ILE A 221 -16.60 23.67 -6.06
C ILE A 221 -17.42 24.90 -6.49
N THR A 222 -17.00 25.57 -7.56
CA THR A 222 -17.50 26.91 -7.91
C THR A 222 -18.56 26.91 -9.01
N GLY A 223 -18.63 25.85 -9.81
CA GLY A 223 -19.46 25.76 -11.02
C GLY A 223 -18.96 26.61 -12.20
N LEU A 224 -17.85 27.35 -12.05
CA LEU A 224 -17.32 28.20 -13.11
C LEU A 224 -16.61 27.37 -14.19
N ALA A 225 -16.84 27.71 -15.45
CA ALA A 225 -16.13 27.14 -16.59
C ALA A 225 -14.83 27.90 -16.87
N GLY A 226 -13.92 27.26 -17.61
CA GLY A 226 -12.64 27.84 -18.00
C GLY A 226 -11.43 27.03 -17.52
N ASP A 227 -10.25 27.57 -17.78
CA ASP A 227 -8.99 26.94 -17.41
C ASP A 227 -7.87 27.96 -17.15
N GLY A 228 -6.86 27.56 -16.37
CA GLY A 228 -5.70 28.38 -16.03
C GLY A 228 -6.05 29.74 -15.42
N ALA A 229 -5.34 30.79 -15.83
CA ALA A 229 -5.52 32.13 -15.28
C ALA A 229 -6.96 32.63 -15.40
N VAL A 230 -7.65 32.37 -16.52
CA VAL A 230 -9.04 32.79 -16.72
C VAL A 230 -9.97 32.20 -15.66
N LEU A 231 -9.82 30.91 -15.35
CA LEU A 231 -10.60 30.27 -14.30
C LEU A 231 -10.27 30.85 -12.92
N PHE A 232 -8.99 30.98 -12.59
CA PHE A 232 -8.58 31.42 -11.27
C PHE A 232 -8.89 32.90 -11.01
N ASP A 233 -8.76 33.76 -12.02
CA ASP A 233 -9.16 35.16 -11.92
C ASP A 233 -10.68 35.30 -11.75
N GLY A 234 -11.48 34.50 -12.46
CA GLY A 234 -12.94 34.52 -12.30
C GLY A 234 -13.43 34.05 -10.93
N VAL A 235 -12.68 33.14 -10.27
CA VAL A 235 -13.03 32.60 -8.94
C VAL A 235 -12.52 33.50 -7.82
N PHE A 236 -11.23 33.84 -7.88
CA PHE A 236 -10.46 34.49 -6.82
C PHE A 236 -10.26 35.99 -7.07
N GLY A 237 -10.88 36.54 -8.11
CA GLY A 237 -10.83 37.95 -8.44
C GLY A 237 -9.47 38.43 -8.98
N THR A 238 -9.45 39.72 -9.27
CA THR A 238 -8.28 40.44 -9.80
C THR A 238 -8.03 41.69 -8.96
N ASN A 239 -7.07 42.53 -9.36
CA ASN A 239 -6.91 43.83 -8.72
C ASN A 239 -8.09 44.78 -8.98
N ARG A 240 -8.98 44.45 -9.92
CA ARG A 240 -10.13 45.27 -10.32
C ARG A 240 -11.48 44.61 -9.98
N GLU A 241 -11.48 43.30 -9.76
CA GLU A 241 -12.69 42.51 -9.56
C GLU A 241 -12.61 41.80 -8.21
N HIS A 242 -13.66 41.96 -7.41
CA HIS A 242 -13.75 41.32 -6.10
C HIS A 242 -13.91 39.79 -6.26
N PRO A 243 -13.24 38.97 -5.43
CA PRO A 243 -13.40 37.52 -5.48
C PRO A 243 -14.83 37.07 -5.22
N LEU A 244 -15.25 36.01 -5.91
CA LEU A 244 -16.50 35.31 -5.62
C LEU A 244 -16.33 34.27 -4.52
N TRP A 245 -15.14 33.68 -4.45
CA TRP A 245 -14.76 32.69 -3.45
C TRP A 245 -13.45 33.10 -2.79
N SER A 246 -13.32 32.82 -1.50
CA SER A 246 -12.09 33.05 -0.75
C SER A 246 -11.65 31.82 0.02
N ILE A 247 -10.34 31.74 0.26
CA ILE A 247 -9.68 30.74 1.12
C ILE A 247 -9.59 31.19 2.59
N ASN A 248 -10.07 32.40 2.89
CA ASN A 248 -10.08 33.05 4.21
C ASN A 248 -11.20 34.11 4.27
N ALA A 249 -11.33 34.84 5.38
CA ALA A 249 -12.43 35.78 5.56
C ALA A 249 -12.39 37.01 4.63
N HIS A 250 -11.25 37.29 3.99
CA HIS A 250 -11.06 38.38 3.03
C HIS A 250 -11.41 39.79 3.56
N ARG A 251 -11.07 40.10 4.82
CA ARG A 251 -11.43 41.38 5.44
C ARG A 251 -10.25 42.31 5.67
N SER A 252 -9.13 41.75 6.11
CA SER A 252 -7.90 42.51 6.40
C SER A 252 -6.95 42.52 5.21
N ASP A 253 -6.07 43.53 5.16
CA ASP A 253 -5.01 43.61 4.13
C ASP A 253 -4.13 42.36 4.10
N SER A 254 -3.87 41.76 5.27
CA SER A 254 -3.11 40.52 5.38
C SER A 254 -3.83 39.34 4.71
N GLU A 255 -5.12 39.17 4.98
CA GLU A 255 -5.94 38.12 4.38
C GLU A 255 -6.09 38.30 2.87
N ILE A 256 -6.27 39.54 2.41
CA ILE A 256 -6.34 39.89 0.99
C ILE A 256 -5.00 39.56 0.29
N SER A 257 -3.88 39.88 0.94
CA SER A 257 -2.54 39.58 0.42
C SER A 257 -2.28 38.07 0.35
N GLU A 258 -2.62 37.32 1.40
CA GLU A 258 -2.52 35.86 1.43
C GLU A 258 -3.38 35.21 0.34
N HIS A 259 -4.63 35.66 0.20
CA HIS A 259 -5.56 35.21 -0.82
C HIS A 259 -5.01 35.42 -2.23
N ARG A 260 -4.48 36.63 -2.49
CA ARG A 260 -3.84 36.96 -3.78
C ARG A 260 -2.60 36.09 -4.02
N GLY A 261 -1.79 35.86 -2.99
CA GLY A 261 -0.63 34.98 -3.05
C GLY A 261 -0.99 33.55 -3.42
N PHE A 262 -2.05 33.01 -2.82
CA PHE A 262 -2.55 31.67 -3.16
C PHE A 262 -3.05 31.59 -4.61
N LYS A 263 -3.80 32.59 -5.10
CA LYS A 263 -4.21 32.63 -6.51
C LYS A 263 -2.99 32.57 -7.45
N ASN A 264 -1.97 33.38 -7.17
CA ASN A 264 -0.74 33.40 -7.97
C ASN A 264 -0.02 32.04 -7.95
N LEU A 265 -0.01 31.35 -6.81
CA LEU A 265 0.50 29.99 -6.72
C LEU A 265 -0.27 29.02 -7.64
N LEU A 266 -1.60 29.09 -7.69
CA LEU A 266 -2.40 28.24 -8.57
C LEU A 266 -2.06 28.48 -10.05
N VAL A 267 -1.93 29.75 -10.46
CA VAL A 267 -1.53 30.12 -11.82
C VAL A 267 -0.13 29.58 -12.13
N GLY A 268 0.81 29.73 -11.20
CA GLY A 268 2.18 29.23 -11.32
C GLY A 268 2.24 27.71 -11.48
N VAL A 269 1.55 26.97 -10.62
CA VAL A 269 1.46 25.50 -10.69
C VAL A 269 0.83 25.05 -12.01
N HIS A 270 -0.28 25.67 -12.41
CA HIS A 270 -0.94 25.33 -13.67
C HIS A 270 -0.04 25.59 -14.89
N GLY A 271 0.71 26.70 -14.88
CA GLY A 271 1.68 26.99 -15.94
C GLY A 271 2.85 26.01 -15.97
N HIS A 272 3.41 25.69 -14.80
CA HIS A 272 4.61 24.86 -14.66
C HIS A 272 4.37 23.41 -15.10
N PHE A 273 3.26 22.80 -14.70
CA PHE A 273 3.02 21.36 -14.91
C PHE A 273 2.20 21.03 -16.18
N ARG A 274 1.75 22.03 -16.95
CA ARG A 274 0.91 21.86 -18.16
C ARG A 274 1.71 21.61 -19.45
N ASN A 275 2.99 21.95 -19.53
CA ASN A 275 3.78 21.78 -20.76
C ASN A 275 5.06 20.93 -20.54
N PRO A 276 5.02 19.62 -20.85
CA PRO A 276 6.06 18.65 -20.44
C PRO A 276 7.36 18.68 -21.27
N ARG A 277 7.67 19.76 -22.00
CA ARG A 277 8.87 19.83 -22.88
C ARG A 277 9.76 21.01 -22.51
N ALA A 278 10.58 20.89 -21.46
CA ALA A 278 11.66 21.88 -21.24
C ALA A 278 12.88 21.43 -20.43
N HIS A 279 12.86 20.34 -19.67
CA HIS A 279 14.02 20.01 -18.83
C HIS A 279 14.70 18.71 -19.27
N SER A 280 15.50 18.83 -20.34
CA SER A 280 16.51 17.85 -20.72
C SER A 280 17.88 18.23 -20.16
N SER A 281 18.50 17.28 -19.44
CA SER A 281 19.93 16.90 -19.38
C SER A 281 20.48 16.75 -17.95
N ARG A 282 20.91 15.51 -17.65
CA ARG A 282 21.67 15.04 -16.46
C ARG A 282 21.13 15.45 -15.08
N ILE A 283 19.88 15.08 -14.78
CA ILE A 283 19.38 15.04 -13.40
C ILE A 283 19.55 13.61 -12.87
N THR A 284 20.08 13.45 -11.65
CA THR A 284 20.19 12.14 -11.01
C THR A 284 18.81 11.68 -10.53
N ARG A 285 18.61 10.37 -10.46
CA ARG A 285 17.27 9.81 -10.31
C ARG A 285 16.64 10.06 -8.94
N ASP A 286 17.46 10.26 -7.91
CA ASP A 286 17.00 10.60 -6.55
C ASP A 286 16.45 12.03 -6.50
N GLU A 287 17.04 12.97 -7.24
CA GLU A 287 16.54 14.35 -7.36
C GLU A 287 15.13 14.37 -7.96
N VAL A 288 14.87 13.57 -9.00
CA VAL A 288 13.53 13.45 -9.63
C VAL A 288 12.48 12.90 -8.65
N LEU A 289 12.87 12.03 -7.71
CA LEU A 289 11.96 11.43 -6.74
C LEU A 289 11.65 12.40 -5.58
N VAL A 290 12.63 13.19 -5.15
CA VAL A 290 12.42 14.26 -4.17
C VAL A 290 11.46 15.30 -4.75
N ASP A 291 11.73 15.79 -5.96
CA ASP A 291 10.86 16.74 -6.66
C ASP A 291 9.44 16.20 -6.83
N PHE A 292 9.31 14.91 -7.12
CA PHE A 292 8.00 14.24 -7.20
C PHE A 292 7.23 14.35 -5.89
N TYR A 293 7.83 13.98 -4.77
CA TYR A 293 7.13 14.04 -3.49
C TYR A 293 6.84 15.47 -3.03
N ASP A 294 7.72 16.42 -3.36
CA ASP A 294 7.54 17.83 -3.00
C ASP A 294 6.43 18.47 -3.84
N ALA A 295 6.35 18.15 -5.13
CA ALA A 295 5.23 18.53 -5.99
C ALA A 295 3.89 17.98 -5.45
N PHE A 296 3.84 16.69 -5.09
CA PHE A 296 2.64 16.10 -4.48
C PHE A 296 2.29 16.73 -3.13
N SER A 297 3.28 17.09 -2.32
CA SER A 297 3.08 17.80 -1.05
C SER A 297 2.49 19.19 -1.28
N LEU A 298 2.97 19.91 -2.29
CA LEU A 298 2.44 21.21 -2.71
C LEU A 298 1.00 21.09 -3.21
N PHE A 299 0.71 20.13 -4.09
CA PHE A 299 -0.65 19.92 -4.60
C PHE A 299 -1.61 19.52 -3.47
N SER A 300 -1.14 18.68 -2.54
CA SER A 300 -1.87 18.29 -1.34
C SER A 300 -2.19 19.49 -0.45
N TYR A 301 -1.23 20.42 -0.26
CA TYR A 301 -1.47 21.68 0.42
C TYR A 301 -2.53 22.54 -0.28
N ILE A 302 -2.45 22.66 -1.61
CA ILE A 302 -3.43 23.40 -2.40
C ILE A 302 -4.84 22.83 -2.18
N HIS A 303 -5.01 21.51 -2.28
CA HIS A 303 -6.31 20.88 -2.04
C HIS A 303 -6.87 21.17 -0.65
N ARG A 304 -6.04 21.15 0.41
CA ARG A 304 -6.47 21.54 1.76
C ARG A 304 -6.94 23.00 1.85
N ARG A 305 -6.27 23.91 1.13
CA ARG A 305 -6.73 25.31 1.04
C ARG A 305 -8.04 25.43 0.28
N LEU A 306 -8.24 24.62 -0.77
CA LEU A 306 -9.50 24.54 -1.51
C LEU A 306 -10.65 23.98 -0.64
N ASP A 307 -10.37 23.03 0.26
CA ASP A 307 -11.37 22.50 1.20
C ASP A 307 -11.93 23.58 2.13
N SER A 308 -11.12 24.59 2.43
CA SER A 308 -11.47 25.69 3.34
C SER A 308 -12.14 26.86 2.62
N MET A 309 -12.41 26.74 1.32
CA MET A 309 -12.99 27.85 0.56
C MET A 309 -14.44 28.11 0.92
N ASN A 310 -14.80 29.39 0.98
CA ASN A 310 -16.16 29.84 1.18
C ASN A 310 -16.53 30.88 0.12
N ARG A 311 -17.81 30.85 -0.27
CA ARG A 311 -18.37 31.90 -1.12
C ARG A 311 -18.43 33.19 -0.32
N LEU A 312 -17.97 34.29 -0.92
CA LEU A 312 -18.15 35.62 -0.35
C LEU A 312 -19.56 36.09 -0.69
N LEU A 313 -20.28 36.59 0.30
CA LEU A 313 -21.56 37.24 0.06
C LEU A 313 -21.28 38.61 -0.59
N PRO A 314 -22.04 39.01 -1.63
CA PRO A 314 -21.93 40.37 -2.12
C PRO A 314 -22.27 41.32 -0.98
N GLU A 315 -21.37 42.26 -0.66
CA GLU A 315 -21.72 43.33 0.26
C GLU A 315 -22.93 44.06 -0.33
N GLY A 316 -24.03 44.07 0.42
CA GLY A 316 -25.31 44.59 -0.05
C GLY A 316 -25.14 46.02 -0.56
N GLY A 317 -25.54 46.24 -1.81
CA GLY A 317 -25.81 47.58 -2.30
C GLY A 317 -26.87 48.21 -1.42
N ASN A 318 -26.54 49.34 -0.81
CA ASN A 318 -27.52 50.35 -0.42
C ASN A 318 -28.07 51.03 -1.67
#